data_AF-A0A355H683-F1
#
_entry.id   AF-A0A355H683-F1
#
_cell.length_a   1.000
_cell.length_b   1.000
_cell.length_c   1.000
_cell.angle_alpha   90.00
_cell.angle_beta   90.00
_cell.angle_gamma   90.00
#
_symmetry.space_group_name_H-M   'P 1'
#
loop_
_entity.id
_entity.type
_entity.pdbx_description
1 polymer ?
#
loop_
_entity_poly.entity_id
_entity_poly.type
_entity_poly.pdbx_seq_one_letter_code
_entity_poly.pdbx_strand_id
1 'polypeptide(L)' 'PAAKSSVAVIAHNEDGPPELDGHCCWLSVRQENGSKFSTFHYPGMLPGHTFSVNSHGLVQTINNIRVDDLQSGIPHWC' A
#
# COMPACT_ATOMS: atom_id res chain seq x y z
N PRO A 1 1.58 15.84 12.24
CA PRO A 1 0.86 15.10 13.29
C PRO A 1 -0.45 15.81 13.64
N ALA A 2 -1.52 15.08 13.96
CA ALA A 2 -2.76 15.70 14.42
C ALA A 2 -2.55 16.47 15.72
N ALA A 3 -3.27 17.58 15.91
CA ALA A 3 -3.27 18.30 17.17
C ALA A 3 -3.78 17.37 18.29
N LYS A 4 -3.23 17.51 19.51
CA LYS A 4 -3.69 16.75 20.69
C LYS A 4 -5.22 16.90 20.80
N SER A 5 -5.94 15.77 20.77
CA SER A 5 -7.42 15.64 20.74
C SER A 5 -8.10 15.52 19.36
N SER A 6 -7.36 15.57 18.25
CA SER A 6 -7.93 15.35 16.90
C SER A 6 -7.51 14.01 16.31
N VAL A 7 -8.40 13.39 15.54
CA VAL A 7 -8.11 12.15 14.81
C VAL A 7 -7.08 12.46 13.72
N ALA A 8 -6.00 11.68 13.65
CA ALA A 8 -5.03 11.79 12.57
C ALA A 8 -5.60 11.20 11.29
N VAL A 9 -5.54 11.98 10.21
CA VAL A 9 -5.97 11.58 8.87
C VAL A 9 -4.73 11.41 8.00
N ILE A 10 -4.64 10.26 7.33
CA ILE A 10 -3.67 9.97 6.28
C ILE A 10 -4.47 9.80 5.00
N ALA A 11 -4.08 10.51 3.93
CA ALA A 11 -4.71 10.42 2.63
C ALA A 11 -3.63 10.18 1.57
N HIS A 12 -3.96 9.38 0.56
CA HIS A 12 -3.09 9.02 -0.55
C HIS A 12 -3.93 8.94 -1.82
N ASN A 13 -3.42 9.52 -2.90
CA ASN A 13 -3.98 9.33 -4.24
C ASN A 13 -3.12 8.29 -4.95
N GLU A 14 -3.76 7.24 -5.47
CA GLU A 14 -3.07 6.18 -6.18
C GLU A 14 -3.28 6.36 -7.70
N ASP A 15 -2.21 6.72 -8.39
CA ASP A 15 -2.20 6.93 -9.84
C ASP A 15 -1.71 5.67 -10.56
N GLY A 16 -2.57 5.07 -11.39
CA GLY A 16 -2.27 3.84 -12.12
C GLY A 16 -2.43 4.00 -13.64
N PRO A 17 -1.88 3.04 -14.42
CA PRO A 17 -2.18 2.92 -15.85
C PRO A 17 -3.69 2.81 -16.09
N PRO A 18 -4.24 3.45 -17.15
CA PRO A 18 -5.66 3.35 -17.48
C PRO A 18 -6.17 1.92 -17.70
N GLU A 19 -5.30 1.00 -18.12
CA GLU A 19 -5.62 -0.40 -18.36
C GLU A 19 -5.97 -1.17 -17.07
N LEU A 20 -5.65 -0.62 -15.89
CA LEU A 20 -6.01 -1.21 -14.60
C LEU A 20 -7.33 -0.68 -14.04
N ASP A 21 -7.95 0.30 -14.70
CA ASP A 21 -9.24 0.83 -14.27
C ASP A 21 -10.32 -0.27 -14.28
N GLY A 22 -11.12 -0.33 -13.21
CA GLY A 22 -12.11 -1.39 -12.99
C GLY A 22 -11.54 -2.79 -12.67
N HIS A 23 -10.22 -2.99 -12.74
CA HIS A 23 -9.56 -4.26 -12.43
C HIS A 23 -8.93 -4.30 -11.03
N CYS A 24 -8.74 -3.13 -10.42
CA CYS A 24 -8.25 -3.02 -9.06
C CYS A 24 -9.30 -3.46 -8.04
N CYS A 25 -8.87 -4.00 -6.91
CA CYS A 25 -9.78 -4.44 -5.86
C CYS A 25 -9.26 -4.13 -4.46
N TRP A 26 -10.18 -4.16 -3.48
CA TRP A 26 -9.82 -4.14 -2.07
C TRP A 26 -9.62 -5.57 -1.57
N LEU A 27 -8.40 -5.90 -1.17
CA LEU A 27 -8.08 -7.20 -0.60
C LEU A 27 -8.04 -7.13 0.92
N SER A 28 -8.54 -8.17 1.56
CA SER A 28 -8.36 -8.42 2.99
C SER A 28 -7.63 -9.73 3.17
N VAL A 29 -6.42 -9.66 3.73
CA VAL A 29 -5.48 -10.76 3.85
C VAL A 29 -5.46 -11.27 5.28
N ARG A 30 -5.58 -12.59 5.43
CA ARG A 30 -5.42 -13.30 6.70
C ARG A 30 -4.31 -14.32 6.53
N GLN A 31 -3.32 -14.23 7.40
CA GLN A 31 -2.22 -15.18 7.49
C GLN A 31 -2.37 -16.01 8.77
N GLU A 32 -1.90 -17.26 8.75
CA GLU A 32 -1.93 -18.11 9.96
C GLU A 32 -1.01 -17.56 11.05
N ASN A 33 0.20 -17.16 10.66
CA ASN A 33 1.24 -16.66 11.56
C ASN A 33 1.63 -15.21 11.25
N GLY A 34 0.67 -14.36 10.89
CA GLY A 34 0.92 -12.97 10.49
C GLY A 34 -0.21 -12.02 10.85
N SER A 35 0.07 -10.71 10.73
CA SER A 35 -0.93 -9.67 10.96
C SER A 35 -1.97 -9.67 9.85
N LYS A 36 -3.25 -9.53 10.22
CA LYS A 36 -4.30 -9.27 9.23
C LYS A 36 -4.10 -7.86 8.69
N PHE A 37 -4.29 -7.70 7.39
CA PHE A 37 -4.25 -6.38 6.78
C PHE A 37 -5.19 -6.30 5.59
N SER A 38 -5.53 -5.09 5.21
CA SER A 38 -6.28 -4.80 4.00
C SER A 38 -5.52 -3.81 3.14
N THR A 39 -5.64 -3.95 1.83
CA THR A 39 -4.86 -3.20 0.84
C THR A 39 -5.71 -2.94 -0.39
N PHE A 40 -5.49 -1.80 -1.04
CA PHE A 40 -5.87 -1.65 -2.44
C PHE A 40 -4.88 -2.45 -3.30
N HIS A 41 -5.35 -3.09 -4.37
CA HIS A 41 -4.56 -4.09 -5.07
C HIS A 41 -4.76 -4.03 -6.58
N TYR A 42 -3.63 -3.95 -7.29
CA TYR A 42 -3.52 -4.20 -8.71
C TYR A 42 -3.35 -5.70 -9.01
N PRO A 43 -4.06 -6.24 -10.01
CA PRO A 43 -3.92 -7.63 -10.40
C PRO A 43 -2.48 -7.95 -10.83
N GLY A 44 -1.95 -9.08 -10.37
CA GLY A 44 -0.62 -9.57 -10.75
C GLY A 44 0.55 -9.10 -9.89
N MET A 45 0.32 -8.16 -8.97
CA MET A 45 1.32 -7.68 -7.99
C MET A 45 1.12 -8.38 -6.64
N LEU A 46 2.09 -8.38 -5.71
CA LEU A 46 1.80 -8.84 -4.36
C LEU A 46 0.89 -7.86 -3.60
N PRO A 47 0.01 -8.35 -2.71
CA PRO A 47 -0.78 -7.49 -1.83
C PRO A 47 0.12 -6.66 -0.90
N GLY A 48 -0.15 -5.36 -0.82
CA GLY A 48 0.60 -4.41 0.02
C GLY A 48 1.44 -3.39 -0.75
N HIS A 49 1.47 -3.47 -2.08
CA HIS A 49 2.29 -2.59 -2.91
C HIS A 49 1.74 -1.16 -3.07
N THR A 50 0.45 -0.89 -2.82
CA THR A 50 -0.10 0.47 -2.91
C THR A 50 -0.20 1.13 -1.51
N PHE A 51 -1.40 1.23 -0.96
CA PHE A 51 -1.67 1.63 0.41
C PHE A 51 -2.39 0.52 1.18
N SER A 52 -2.09 0.43 2.47
CA SER A 52 -2.52 -0.67 3.33
C SER A 52 -2.74 -0.22 4.76
N VAL A 53 -3.61 -0.95 5.46
CA VAL A 53 -3.81 -0.85 6.90
C VAL A 53 -3.82 -2.23 7.53
N ASN A 54 -3.13 -2.41 8.65
CA ASN A 54 -3.14 -3.68 9.39
C ASN A 54 -4.02 -3.62 10.65
N SER A 55 -4.25 -4.79 11.26
CA SER A 55 -5.08 -4.94 12.47
C SER A 55 -4.54 -4.24 13.71
N HIS A 56 -3.31 -3.74 13.67
CA HIS A 56 -2.67 -2.98 14.76
C HIS A 56 -2.74 -1.46 14.55
N GLY A 57 -3.41 -1.01 13.49
CA GLY A 57 -3.56 0.41 13.16
C GLY A 57 -2.35 1.02 12.46
N LEU A 58 -1.39 0.21 11.99
CA LEU A 58 -0.32 0.70 11.12
C LEU A 58 -0.90 0.96 9.73
N VAL A 59 -0.68 2.17 9.23
CA VAL A 59 -1.03 2.60 7.88
C VAL A 59 0.24 2.80 7.07
N GLN A 60 0.28 2.24 5.88
CA GLN A 60 1.36 2.41 4.91
C GLN A 60 0.77 2.98 3.62
N THR A 61 1.45 3.96 3.04
CA THR A 61 1.16 4.52 1.72
C THR A 61 2.46 4.52 0.93
N ILE A 62 2.40 4.24 -0.38
CA ILE A 62 3.59 4.16 -1.21
C ILE A 62 3.47 5.16 -2.35
N ASN A 63 4.53 5.93 -2.56
CA ASN A 63 4.69 6.77 -3.74
C ASN A 63 5.83 6.21 -4.58
N ASN A 64 5.63 6.18 -5.90
CA ASN A 64 6.68 5.79 -6.82
C ASN A 64 7.72 6.91 -6.96
N ILE A 65 8.96 6.63 -6.58
CA ILE A 65 10.11 7.52 -6.78
C ILE A 65 11.10 6.77 -7.68
N ARG A 66 11.42 7.36 -8.83
CA ARG A 66 12.39 6.80 -9.78
C ARG A 66 13.80 7.22 -9.37
N VAL A 67 14.66 6.24 -9.21
CA VAL A 67 16.09 6.44 -8.92
C VAL A 67 16.86 6.21 -10.21
N ASP A 68 17.81 7.08 -10.52
CA ASP A 68 18.60 7.00 -11.76
C ASP A 68 19.74 5.96 -11.68
N ASP A 69 20.22 5.67 -10.47
CA ASP A 69 21.27 4.69 -10.20
C ASP A 69 20.71 3.46 -9.49
N LEU A 70 20.23 2.48 -10.27
CA LEU A 70 19.69 1.23 -9.75
C LEU A 70 20.81 0.31 -9.28
N GLN A 71 20.80 0.00 -7.99
CA GLN A 71 21.75 -0.89 -7.33
C GLN A 71 21.06 -2.18 -6.87
N SER A 72 21.84 -3.24 -6.71
CA SER A 72 21.33 -4.50 -6.14
C SER A 72 20.87 -4.28 -4.69
N GLY A 73 19.68 -4.77 -4.34
CA GLY A 73 19.09 -4.58 -3.03
C GLY A 73 17.72 -5.22 -2.87
N ILE A 74 17.00 -4.81 -1.83
CA ILE A 74 15.62 -5.25 -1.60
C ILE A 74 14.71 -4.50 -2.58
N PRO A 75 13.91 -5.19 -3.40
CA PRO A 75 12.95 -4.54 -4.27
C PRO A 75 11.89 -3.80 -3.45
N HIS A 76 11.60 -2.56 -3.86
CA HIS A 76 10.52 -1.75 -3.27
C HIS A 76 9.11 -2.15 -3.74
N TRP A 77 9.02 -2.94 -4.82
CA TRP A 77 7.78 -3.51 -5.37
C TRP A 77 8.01 -5.01 -5.59
N CYS A 78 7.15 -5.84 -5.01
CA CYS A 78 6.96 -7.24 -5.40
C CYS A 78 5.47 -7.46 -5.64
#